data_AF-A0A5B8BV54-F1
#
_entry.id   AF-A0A5B8BV54-F1
#
_cell.length_a   1.000
_cell.length_b   1.000
_cell.length_c   1.000
_cell.angle_alpha   90.00
_cell.angle_beta   90.00
_cell.angle_gamma   90.00
#
_symmetry.space_group_name_H-M   'P 1'
#
loop_
_entity.id
_entity.type
_entity.pdbx_description
1 polymer ?
#
loop_
_entity_poly.entity_id
_entity_poly.type
_entity_poly.pdbx_seq_one_letter_code
_entity_poly.pdbx_strand_id
1 'polypeptide(L)'
;MAKILAFLDGIKPIFSKVGALAKKLRQSIDETVEGILTTSHRVERSARYWRKRLGELARDVPGAHGPQRHEGAVTDQALRDRVTDGIDPMSGTTTDAVTGKKHAKVRVATKFNTEADYVRAYDHIFTERSTQLHDSAARARYGGEKSFEVDFPISDIFADGVNSRLKGYRRIGPRSSKKIELVDFEGGYIRAIFKFREDGTFGLYTMYANPRKQK
;
A
#
# COMPACT_ATOMS: atom_id res chain seq x y z
N MET A 1 -26.51 49.00 3.80
CA MET A 1 -25.32 48.78 2.96
C MET A 1 -24.19 48.02 3.65
N ALA A 2 -23.76 48.40 4.86
CA ALA A 2 -22.59 47.78 5.53
C ALA A 2 -22.66 46.24 5.70
N LYS A 3 -23.84 45.67 5.97
CA LYS A 3 -24.02 44.21 6.14
C LYS A 3 -23.89 43.41 4.83
N ILE A 4 -24.25 44.02 3.69
CA ILE A 4 -24.12 43.39 2.37
C ILE A 4 -22.66 43.40 1.93
N LEU A 5 -21.93 44.50 2.17
CA LEU A 5 -20.50 44.59 1.88
C LEU A 5 -19.68 43.60 2.73
N ALA A 6 -19.99 43.46 4.01
CA ALA A 6 -19.35 42.46 4.87
C ALA A 6 -19.61 41.02 4.44
N PHE A 7 -20.81 40.73 3.91
CA PHE A 7 -21.13 39.42 3.32
C PHE A 7 -20.34 39.18 2.03
N LEU A 8 -20.26 40.17 1.13
CA LEU A 8 -19.49 40.08 -0.11
C LEU A 8 -17.98 39.92 0.15
N ASP A 9 -17.44 40.58 1.16
CA ASP A 9 -16.04 40.39 1.58
C ASP A 9 -15.80 39.03 2.23
N GLY A 10 -16.78 38.48 2.96
CA GLY A 10 -16.71 37.14 3.54
C GLY A 10 -16.70 36.01 2.51
N ILE A 11 -17.35 36.18 1.36
CA ILE A 11 -17.42 35.16 0.28
C ILE A 11 -16.31 35.33 -0.77
N LYS A 12 -15.62 36.47 -0.82
CA LYS A 12 -14.51 36.76 -1.75
C LYS A 12 -13.38 35.72 -1.71
N PRO A 13 -12.94 35.19 -0.54
CA PRO A 13 -11.94 34.14 -0.48
C PRO A 13 -12.40 32.81 -1.10
N ILE A 14 -13.71 32.54 -1.06
CA ILE A 14 -14.32 31.34 -1.65
C ILE A 14 -14.25 31.43 -3.18
N PHE A 15 -14.68 32.56 -3.75
CA PHE A 15 -14.59 32.80 -5.19
C PHE A 15 -13.15 32.79 -5.70
N SER A 16 -12.20 33.33 -4.94
CA SER A 16 -10.77 33.28 -5.29
C SER A 16 -10.25 31.83 -5.33
N LYS A 17 -10.62 30.99 -4.36
CA LYS A 17 -10.26 29.56 -4.35
C LYS A 17 -10.89 28.79 -5.51
N VAL A 18 -12.17 29.04 -5.80
CA VAL A 18 -12.88 28.43 -6.93
C VAL A 18 -12.24 28.85 -8.25
N GLY A 19 -11.89 30.13 -8.42
CA GLY A 19 -11.18 30.62 -9.61
C GLY A 19 -9.80 29.99 -9.78
N ALA A 20 -9.03 29.84 -8.70
CA ALA A 20 -7.74 29.16 -8.75
C ALA A 20 -7.85 27.67 -9.11
N LEU A 21 -8.88 26.98 -8.60
CA LEU A 21 -9.19 25.60 -8.94
C LEU A 21 -9.61 25.44 -10.41
N ALA A 22 -10.50 26.31 -10.89
CA ALA A 22 -10.95 26.32 -12.28
C ALA A 22 -9.77 26.58 -13.25
N LYS A 23 -8.85 27.49 -12.88
CA LYS A 23 -7.64 27.75 -13.66
C LYS A 23 -6.71 26.54 -13.71
N LYS A 24 -6.51 25.84 -12.58
CA LYS A 24 -5.72 24.59 -12.54
C LYS A 24 -6.36 23.46 -13.34
N LEU A 25 -7.69 23.35 -13.29
CA LEU A 25 -8.42 22.35 -14.07
C LEU A 25 -8.30 22.63 -15.57
N ARG A 26 -8.51 23.88 -16.00
CA ARG A 26 -8.36 24.32 -17.38
C ARG A 26 -6.94 24.10 -17.88
N GLN A 27 -5.94 24.51 -17.11
CA GLN A 27 -4.53 24.27 -17.45
C GLN A 27 -4.22 22.77 -17.57
N SER A 28 -4.74 21.92 -16.68
CA SER A 28 -4.56 20.46 -16.80
C SER A 28 -5.27 19.87 -18.02
N ILE A 29 -6.40 20.44 -18.44
CA ILE A 29 -7.13 20.02 -19.65
C ILE A 29 -6.34 20.46 -20.88
N ASP A 30 -5.92 21.72 -20.95
CA ASP A 30 -5.16 22.27 -22.07
C ASP A 30 -3.83 21.53 -22.23
N GLU A 31 -3.10 21.23 -21.15
CA GLU A 31 -1.88 20.40 -21.18
C GLU A 31 -2.13 18.96 -21.67
N THR A 32 -3.34 18.42 -21.45
CA THR A 32 -3.72 17.08 -21.92
C THR A 32 -4.15 17.09 -23.38
N VAL A 33 -4.91 18.11 -23.79
CA VAL A 33 -5.45 18.31 -25.15
C VAL A 33 -4.34 18.69 -26.13
N GLU A 34 -3.39 19.51 -25.71
CA GLU A 34 -2.25 19.96 -26.53
C GLU A 34 -1.07 18.97 -26.51
N GLY A 35 -1.18 17.85 -25.77
CA GLY A 35 -0.12 16.84 -25.70
C GLY A 35 1.16 17.29 -24.98
N ILE A 36 1.13 18.44 -24.28
CA ILE A 36 2.27 19.07 -23.58
C ILE A 36 2.49 18.45 -22.18
N LEU A 37 2.14 17.18 -21.99
CA LEU A 37 2.65 16.42 -20.87
C LEU A 37 3.92 15.72 -21.33
N THR A 38 5.05 16.38 -21.13
CA THR A 38 6.36 15.75 -21.30
C THR A 38 6.41 14.45 -20.49
N THR A 39 7.19 13.47 -20.95
CA THR A 39 7.41 12.21 -20.23
C THR A 39 7.81 12.47 -18.78
N SER A 40 8.63 13.49 -18.53
CA SER A 40 9.03 13.94 -17.19
C SER A 40 7.84 14.37 -16.33
N HIS A 41 6.90 15.17 -16.85
CA HIS A 41 5.70 15.56 -16.11
C HIS A 41 4.83 14.36 -15.73
N ARG A 42 4.70 13.37 -16.61
CA ARG A 42 3.94 12.13 -16.33
C ARG A 42 4.61 11.31 -15.23
N VAL A 43 5.93 11.16 -15.29
CA VAL A 43 6.72 10.46 -14.27
C VAL A 43 6.58 11.14 -12.91
N GLU A 44 6.72 12.47 -12.86
CA GLU A 44 6.58 13.21 -11.61
C GLU A 44 5.17 13.15 -11.02
N ARG A 45 4.13 13.31 -11.84
CA ARG A 45 2.73 13.19 -11.38
C ARG A 45 2.48 11.80 -10.79
N SER A 46 2.95 10.76 -11.47
CA SER A 46 2.81 9.38 -11.00
C SER A 46 3.56 9.18 -9.68
N ALA A 47 4.83 9.60 -9.58
CA ALA A 47 5.61 9.50 -8.35
C ALA A 47 4.96 10.24 -7.17
N ARG A 48 4.41 11.44 -7.40
CA ARG A 48 3.66 12.18 -6.38
C ARG A 48 2.41 11.42 -5.92
N TYR A 49 1.69 10.81 -6.86
CA TYR A 49 0.53 9.98 -6.55
C TYR A 49 0.92 8.79 -5.68
N TRP A 50 1.95 8.01 -6.07
CA TRP A 50 2.39 6.82 -5.32
C TRP A 50 2.83 7.17 -3.89
N ARG A 51 3.65 8.22 -3.71
CA ARG A 51 4.08 8.68 -2.37
C ARG A 51 2.92 9.11 -1.49
N LYS A 52 2.01 9.92 -2.06
CA LYS A 52 0.81 10.36 -1.33
C LYS A 52 -0.02 9.15 -0.91
N ARG A 53 -0.25 8.21 -1.82
CA ARG A 53 -1.05 7.01 -1.58
C ARG A 53 -0.40 6.10 -0.53
N LEU A 54 0.91 5.89 -0.56
CA LEU A 54 1.61 5.17 0.51
C LEU A 54 1.45 5.85 1.88
N GLY A 55 1.55 7.19 1.93
CA GLY A 55 1.33 7.95 3.16
C GLY A 55 -0.08 7.81 3.72
N GLU A 56 -1.09 7.66 2.86
CA GLU A 56 -2.47 7.34 3.24
C GLU A 56 -2.57 5.88 3.75
N LEU A 57 -2.04 4.91 2.99
CA LEU A 57 -2.07 3.49 3.34
C LEU A 57 -1.33 3.16 4.64
N ALA A 58 -0.27 3.89 4.93
CA ALA A 58 0.51 3.79 6.17
C ALA A 58 -0.32 4.11 7.43
N ARG A 59 -1.50 4.73 7.28
CA ARG A 59 -2.37 5.19 8.35
C ARG A 59 -3.85 4.88 8.10
N ASP A 60 -4.16 3.99 7.16
CA ASP A 60 -5.52 3.75 6.68
C ASP A 60 -6.46 3.28 7.82
N VAL A 61 -5.94 2.39 8.67
CA VAL A 61 -6.60 1.93 9.91
C VAL A 61 -5.63 1.97 11.09
N PRO A 62 -6.11 2.00 12.34
CA PRO A 62 -5.26 1.93 13.51
C PRO A 62 -4.27 0.74 13.46
N GLY A 63 -2.98 1.06 13.58
CA GLY A 63 -1.89 0.09 13.53
C GLY A 63 -1.54 -0.43 12.13
N ALA A 64 -2.08 0.18 11.06
CA ALA A 64 -1.66 -0.13 9.69
C ALA A 64 -0.14 0.03 9.55
N HIS A 65 0.49 -0.93 8.88
CA HIS A 65 1.95 -1.01 8.79
C HIS A 65 2.45 -1.68 7.51
N GLY A 66 1.55 -1.89 6.54
CA GLY A 66 1.87 -2.54 5.27
C GLY A 66 3.04 -1.86 4.55
N PRO A 67 2.94 -0.55 4.23
CA PRO A 67 4.04 0.18 3.60
C PRO A 67 5.35 0.01 4.36
N GLN A 68 5.40 0.35 5.64
CA GLN A 68 6.61 0.34 6.47
C GLN A 68 7.31 -1.03 6.56
N ARG A 69 6.62 -2.13 6.23
CA ARG A 69 7.16 -3.49 6.28
C ARG A 69 7.32 -4.18 4.94
N HIS A 70 6.72 -3.67 3.86
CA HIS A 70 6.56 -4.41 2.60
C HIS A 70 6.68 -3.57 1.32
N GLU A 71 6.89 -2.25 1.35
CA GLU A 71 7.10 -1.44 0.14
C GLU A 71 8.59 -1.25 -0.23
N GLY A 72 8.86 -0.46 -1.26
CA GLY A 72 10.16 -0.25 -1.88
C GLY A 72 11.25 0.35 -0.96
N ALA A 73 10.91 1.14 0.06
CA ALA A 73 11.92 1.66 1.00
C ALA A 73 12.45 0.59 1.98
N VAL A 74 11.80 -0.55 2.09
CA VAL A 74 12.29 -1.66 2.92
C VAL A 74 13.55 -2.25 2.28
N THR A 75 14.66 -2.22 3.01
CA THR A 75 15.94 -2.68 2.48
C THR A 75 16.01 -4.21 2.41
N ASP A 76 16.87 -4.72 1.53
CA ASP A 76 17.14 -6.15 1.46
C ASP A 76 17.71 -6.68 2.78
N GLN A 77 18.53 -5.89 3.47
CA GLN A 77 19.06 -6.24 4.78
C GLN A 77 17.94 -6.36 5.82
N ALA A 78 16.97 -5.44 5.83
CA ALA A 78 15.81 -5.53 6.73
C ALA A 78 15.00 -6.82 6.52
N LEU A 79 14.84 -7.28 5.28
CA LEU A 79 14.18 -8.57 5.02
C LEU A 79 15.00 -9.76 5.53
N ARG A 80 16.32 -9.73 5.36
CA ARG A 80 17.24 -10.77 5.85
C ARG A 80 17.19 -10.83 7.38
N ASP A 81 17.36 -9.69 8.04
CA ASP A 81 17.32 -9.58 9.51
C ASP A 81 15.96 -9.99 10.08
N ARG A 82 14.87 -9.69 9.37
CA ARG A 82 13.53 -10.16 9.74
C ARG A 82 13.43 -11.68 9.76
N VAL A 83 14.03 -12.38 8.80
CA VAL A 83 14.01 -13.86 8.76
C VAL A 83 15.09 -14.51 9.62
N THR A 84 16.24 -13.87 9.84
CA THR A 84 17.38 -14.44 10.60
C THR A 84 17.40 -14.04 12.07
N ASP A 85 16.79 -12.92 12.44
CA ASP A 85 16.90 -12.33 13.78
C ASP A 85 15.54 -11.90 14.32
N GLY A 86 14.52 -11.82 13.47
CA GLY A 86 13.20 -11.35 13.87
C GLY A 86 13.15 -9.85 14.08
N ILE A 87 14.10 -9.10 13.52
CA ILE A 87 14.09 -7.64 13.52
C ILE A 87 12.89 -7.15 12.70
N ASP A 88 12.09 -6.27 13.28
CA ASP A 88 10.98 -5.61 12.63
C ASP A 88 11.52 -4.55 11.65
N PRO A 89 11.22 -4.62 10.34
CA PRO A 89 11.63 -3.57 9.40
C PRO A 89 11.18 -2.17 9.78
N MET A 90 10.07 -2.04 10.51
CA MET A 90 9.51 -0.76 10.92
C MET A 90 10.24 -0.13 12.11
N SER A 91 10.69 -0.94 13.08
CA SER A 91 11.39 -0.42 14.28
C SER A 91 12.91 -0.51 14.17
N GLY A 92 13.44 -1.39 13.31
CA GLY A 92 14.87 -1.72 13.28
C GLY A 92 15.35 -2.54 14.48
N THR A 93 14.44 -3.05 15.32
CA THR A 93 14.77 -3.83 16.53
C THR A 93 13.99 -5.15 16.57
N THR A 94 14.25 -6.00 17.57
CA THR A 94 13.44 -7.22 17.80
C THR A 94 12.09 -6.93 18.48
N THR A 95 11.75 -5.66 18.69
CA THR A 95 10.47 -5.21 19.22
C THR A 95 9.56 -4.76 18.07
N ASP A 96 8.34 -5.28 18.06
CA ASP A 96 7.31 -4.96 17.07
C ASP A 96 6.82 -3.52 17.29
N ALA A 97 6.97 -2.68 16.27
CA ALA A 97 6.64 -1.25 16.32
C ALA A 97 5.17 -0.95 16.62
N VAL A 98 4.27 -1.90 16.31
CA VAL A 98 2.82 -1.71 16.42
C VAL A 98 2.29 -2.16 17.78
N THR A 99 2.88 -3.22 18.35
CA THR A 99 2.38 -3.88 19.57
C THR A 99 3.30 -3.72 20.78
N GLY A 100 4.56 -3.30 20.59
CA GLY A 100 5.57 -3.22 21.64
C GLY A 100 6.07 -4.59 22.14
N LYS A 101 5.59 -5.70 21.57
CA LYS A 101 5.98 -7.06 21.94
C LYS A 101 7.18 -7.53 21.13
N LYS A 102 7.76 -8.68 21.48
CA LYS A 102 8.80 -9.32 20.66
C LYS A 102 8.26 -9.61 19.26
N HIS A 103 8.92 -9.06 18.24
CA HIS A 103 8.57 -9.26 16.84
C HIS A 103 8.87 -10.70 16.39
N ALA A 104 8.00 -11.23 15.54
CA ALA A 104 8.08 -12.62 15.10
C ALA A 104 9.20 -12.82 14.08
N LYS A 105 10.13 -13.74 14.37
CA LYS A 105 11.07 -14.28 13.38
C LYS A 105 10.34 -15.17 12.37
N VAL A 106 9.86 -14.60 11.28
CA VAL A 106 9.09 -15.27 10.22
C VAL A 106 9.98 -16.18 9.36
N ARG A 107 9.41 -17.16 8.67
CA ARG A 107 10.16 -18.04 7.75
C ARG A 107 10.46 -17.37 6.41
N VAL A 108 9.56 -16.50 5.96
CA VAL A 108 9.65 -15.77 4.70
C VAL A 108 9.38 -14.29 4.98
N ALA A 109 10.19 -13.39 4.41
CA ALA A 109 9.94 -11.96 4.41
C ALA A 109 10.01 -11.43 2.98
N THR A 110 9.04 -10.62 2.58
CA THR A 110 8.86 -10.16 1.19
C THR A 110 8.57 -8.66 1.14
N LYS A 111 8.86 -8.04 0.00
CA LYS A 111 8.50 -6.66 -0.32
C LYS A 111 8.14 -6.52 -1.80
N PHE A 112 7.43 -5.44 -2.11
CA PHE A 112 7.40 -4.84 -3.42
C PHE A 112 8.67 -3.98 -3.59
N ASN A 113 9.29 -4.01 -4.77
CA ASN A 113 10.55 -3.30 -5.00
C ASN A 113 10.37 -1.79 -5.16
N THR A 114 9.16 -1.33 -5.50
CA THR A 114 8.87 0.09 -5.69
C THR A 114 7.56 0.48 -5.03
N GLU A 115 7.44 1.76 -4.68
CA GLU A 115 6.20 2.38 -4.21
C GLU A 115 5.06 2.15 -5.21
N ALA A 116 5.36 2.29 -6.50
CA ALA A 116 4.40 2.13 -7.59
C ALA A 116 3.84 0.71 -7.66
N ASP A 117 4.67 -0.31 -7.45
CA ASP A 117 4.24 -1.71 -7.49
C ASP A 117 3.35 -2.05 -6.28
N TYR A 118 3.68 -1.53 -5.09
CA TYR A 118 2.83 -1.66 -3.90
C TYR A 118 1.46 -1.01 -4.11
N VAL A 119 1.45 0.25 -4.57
CA VAL A 119 0.19 0.98 -4.75
C VAL A 119 -0.64 0.39 -5.89
N ARG A 120 -0.03 -0.03 -7.01
CA ARG A 120 -0.73 -0.70 -8.11
C ARG A 120 -1.45 -1.96 -7.62
N ALA A 121 -0.81 -2.71 -6.71
CA ALA A 121 -1.43 -3.89 -6.13
C ALA A 121 -2.64 -3.56 -5.25
N TYR A 122 -2.55 -2.47 -4.49
CA TYR A 122 -3.68 -1.99 -3.70
C TYR A 122 -4.82 -1.49 -4.60
N ASP A 123 -4.53 -0.67 -5.62
CA ASP A 123 -5.54 -0.11 -6.51
C ASP A 123 -6.26 -1.19 -7.31
N HIS A 124 -5.56 -2.27 -7.69
CA HIS A 124 -6.16 -3.45 -8.33
C HIS A 124 -7.27 -4.07 -7.48
N ILE A 125 -7.13 -4.05 -6.14
CA ILE A 125 -8.16 -4.61 -5.25
C ILE A 125 -9.48 -3.83 -5.37
N PHE A 126 -9.40 -2.50 -5.43
CA PHE A 126 -10.59 -1.64 -5.47
C PHE A 126 -11.20 -1.50 -6.87
N THR A 127 -10.40 -1.71 -7.91
CA THR A 127 -10.83 -1.56 -9.31
C THR A 127 -11.34 -2.88 -9.87
N GLU A 128 -10.57 -3.96 -9.75
CA GLU A 128 -10.85 -5.24 -10.41
C GLU A 128 -11.36 -6.32 -9.43
N ARG A 129 -11.13 -6.15 -8.13
CA ARG A 129 -11.53 -7.12 -7.09
C ARG A 129 -12.60 -6.57 -6.12
N SER A 130 -13.28 -5.48 -6.50
CA SER A 130 -14.21 -4.78 -5.60
C SER A 130 -15.31 -5.69 -5.06
N THR A 131 -15.92 -6.52 -5.91
CA THR A 131 -16.93 -7.50 -5.47
C THR A 131 -16.36 -8.47 -4.45
N GLN A 132 -15.19 -9.07 -4.72
CA GLN A 132 -14.51 -9.98 -3.79
C GLN A 132 -14.18 -9.30 -2.46
N LEU A 133 -13.71 -8.04 -2.50
CA LEU A 133 -13.42 -7.23 -1.33
C LEU A 133 -14.67 -7.07 -0.45
N HIS A 134 -15.78 -6.63 -1.04
CA HIS A 134 -17.03 -6.40 -0.32
C HIS A 134 -17.69 -7.69 0.18
N ASP A 135 -17.64 -8.78 -0.58
CA ASP A 135 -18.14 -10.09 -0.16
C ASP A 135 -17.35 -10.65 1.03
N SER A 136 -16.01 -10.55 0.99
CA SER A 136 -15.15 -10.95 2.10
C SER A 136 -15.40 -10.09 3.34
N ALA A 137 -15.58 -8.78 3.17
CA ALA A 137 -15.94 -7.90 4.28
C ALA A 137 -17.30 -8.28 4.89
N ALA A 138 -18.33 -8.53 4.07
CA ALA A 138 -19.66 -8.91 4.55
C ALA A 138 -19.63 -10.23 5.33
N ARG A 139 -18.95 -11.26 4.80
CA ARG A 139 -18.79 -12.56 5.48
C ARG A 139 -18.08 -12.43 6.81
N ALA A 140 -16.94 -11.75 6.85
CA ALA A 140 -16.16 -11.55 8.06
C ALA A 140 -16.95 -10.77 9.13
N ARG A 141 -17.69 -9.74 8.70
CA ARG A 141 -18.56 -8.97 9.60
C ARG A 141 -19.68 -9.82 10.18
N TYR A 142 -20.34 -10.64 9.36
CA TYR A 142 -21.37 -11.58 9.84
C TYR A 142 -20.79 -12.62 10.81
N GLY A 143 -19.56 -13.07 10.58
CA GLY A 143 -18.83 -13.98 11.46
C GLY A 143 -18.27 -13.34 12.74
N GLY A 144 -18.41 -12.03 12.94
CA GLY A 144 -17.86 -11.31 14.09
C GLY A 144 -16.32 -11.15 14.07
N GLU A 145 -15.70 -11.31 12.90
CA GLU A 145 -14.26 -11.16 12.73
C GLU A 145 -13.86 -9.68 12.74
N LYS A 146 -12.68 -9.36 13.31
CA LYS A 146 -12.14 -7.99 13.35
C LYS A 146 -11.36 -7.59 12.10
N SER A 147 -11.06 -8.57 11.25
CA SER A 147 -10.23 -8.43 10.06
C SER A 147 -10.60 -9.49 9.04
N PHE A 148 -10.26 -9.25 7.78
CA PHE A 148 -10.47 -10.22 6.70
C PHE A 148 -9.36 -10.13 5.66
N GLU A 149 -9.24 -11.18 4.84
CA GLU A 149 -8.20 -11.30 3.83
C GLU A 149 -8.78 -11.24 2.42
N VAL A 150 -8.03 -10.63 1.50
CA VAL A 150 -8.24 -10.73 0.05
C VAL A 150 -6.94 -11.24 -0.56
N ASP A 151 -7.01 -12.43 -1.14
CA ASP A 151 -5.92 -13.04 -1.89
C ASP A 151 -6.24 -12.98 -3.39
N PHE A 152 -5.23 -12.68 -4.20
CA PHE A 152 -5.32 -12.75 -5.66
C PHE A 152 -3.95 -13.04 -6.31
N PRO A 153 -3.91 -13.71 -7.47
CA PRO A 153 -2.67 -14.02 -8.19
C PRO A 153 -1.79 -12.80 -8.47
N ILE A 154 -0.46 -12.95 -8.34
CA ILE A 154 0.50 -11.90 -8.73
C ILE A 154 0.36 -11.56 -10.23
N SER A 155 0.02 -12.57 -11.04
CA SER A 155 -0.18 -12.46 -12.49
C SER A 155 -1.29 -11.49 -12.89
N ASP A 156 -2.23 -11.17 -12.00
CA ASP A 156 -3.30 -10.22 -12.31
C ASP A 156 -2.81 -8.77 -12.41
N ILE A 157 -1.65 -8.48 -11.81
CA ILE A 157 -1.01 -7.16 -11.87
C ILE A 157 0.26 -7.20 -12.73
N PHE A 158 1.02 -8.29 -12.63
CA PHE A 158 2.32 -8.46 -13.27
C PHE A 158 2.30 -9.71 -14.13
N ALA A 159 2.02 -9.56 -15.42
CA ALA A 159 2.01 -10.68 -16.36
C ALA A 159 3.38 -11.38 -16.42
N ASP A 160 4.46 -10.58 -16.49
CA ASP A 160 5.83 -11.07 -16.59
C ASP A 160 6.78 -10.34 -15.64
N GLY A 161 7.96 -10.92 -15.42
CA GLY A 161 9.06 -10.28 -14.69
C GLY A 161 8.77 -10.07 -13.20
N VAL A 162 7.94 -10.92 -12.59
CA VAL A 162 7.48 -10.76 -11.20
C VAL A 162 8.65 -10.69 -10.20
N ASN A 163 9.72 -11.46 -10.43
CA ASN A 163 10.93 -11.47 -9.61
C ASN A 163 11.79 -10.19 -9.75
N SER A 164 11.49 -9.33 -10.72
CA SER A 164 12.07 -7.97 -10.82
C SER A 164 11.24 -6.93 -10.04
N ARG A 165 9.96 -7.22 -9.80
CA ARG A 165 8.98 -6.34 -9.13
C ARG A 165 8.87 -6.62 -7.63
N LEU A 166 9.15 -7.85 -7.25
CA LEU A 166 9.05 -8.35 -5.89
C LEU A 166 10.40 -8.88 -5.44
N LYS A 167 10.65 -8.83 -4.13
CA LYS A 167 11.86 -9.42 -3.53
C LYS A 167 11.49 -10.09 -2.23
N GLY A 168 12.15 -11.20 -1.93
CA GLY A 168 11.94 -11.89 -0.67
C GLY A 168 13.08 -12.83 -0.35
N TYR A 169 13.19 -13.12 0.95
CA TYR A 169 14.13 -14.09 1.48
C TYR A 169 13.39 -15.12 2.31
N ARG A 170 13.81 -16.39 2.19
CA ARG A 170 13.29 -17.51 2.97
C ARG A 170 14.41 -18.12 3.79
N ARG A 171 14.16 -18.36 5.07
CA ARG A 171 15.07 -19.13 5.93
C ARG A 171 15.00 -20.62 5.57
N ILE A 172 16.17 -21.21 5.33
CA ILE A 172 16.35 -22.64 5.12
C ILE A 172 16.71 -23.30 6.45
N GLY A 173 16.00 -24.37 6.79
CA GLY A 173 16.24 -25.14 8.02
C GLY A 173 15.52 -24.58 9.26
N PRO A 174 15.99 -24.92 10.48
CA PRO A 174 15.29 -24.62 11.73
C PRO A 174 15.22 -23.12 12.03
N ARG A 175 14.42 -22.74 13.04
CA ARG A 175 14.25 -21.33 13.47
C ARG A 175 15.58 -20.67 13.87
N SER A 176 16.58 -21.42 14.32
CA SER A 176 17.92 -20.91 14.64
C SER A 176 18.81 -20.63 13.41
N SER A 177 18.48 -21.21 12.25
CA SER A 177 19.29 -21.10 11.04
C SER A 177 19.45 -19.65 10.56
N LYS A 178 20.65 -19.36 10.06
CA LYS A 178 21.02 -18.12 9.37
C LYS A 178 21.08 -18.28 7.85
N LYS A 179 20.92 -19.51 7.35
CA LYS A 179 20.90 -19.79 5.90
C LYS A 179 19.60 -19.29 5.30
N ILE A 180 19.71 -18.55 4.20
CA ILE A 180 18.59 -17.96 3.49
C ILE A 180 18.73 -18.16 1.98
N GLU A 181 17.61 -18.22 1.29
CA GLU A 181 17.51 -18.23 -0.17
C GLU A 181 16.59 -17.12 -0.66
N LEU A 182 16.72 -16.76 -1.94
CA LEU A 182 15.77 -15.88 -2.60
C LEU A 182 14.44 -16.60 -2.80
N VAL A 183 13.37 -15.84 -2.66
CA VAL A 183 12.02 -16.31 -2.95
C VAL A 183 11.76 -16.15 -4.44
N ASP A 184 11.26 -17.22 -5.07
CA ASP A 184 10.65 -17.16 -6.40
C ASP A 184 9.14 -16.87 -6.26
N PHE A 185 8.70 -15.82 -6.95
CA PHE A 185 7.31 -15.35 -6.94
C PHE A 185 6.47 -15.87 -8.12
N GLU A 186 7.04 -16.67 -9.02
CA GLU A 186 6.30 -17.21 -10.17
C GLU A 186 5.11 -18.10 -9.75
N GLY A 187 3.90 -17.70 -10.17
CA GLY A 187 2.63 -18.31 -9.73
C GLY A 187 2.34 -18.12 -8.23
N GLY A 188 2.91 -17.10 -7.60
CA GLY A 188 2.55 -16.64 -6.26
C GLY A 188 1.28 -15.78 -6.24
N TYR A 189 0.98 -15.23 -5.08
CA TYR A 189 -0.22 -14.41 -4.83
C TYR A 189 0.09 -13.22 -3.94
N ILE A 190 -0.68 -12.15 -4.09
CA ILE A 190 -0.71 -11.03 -3.14
C ILE A 190 -1.77 -11.33 -2.09
N ARG A 191 -1.43 -11.08 -0.82
CA ARG A 191 -2.36 -11.09 0.30
C ARG A 191 -2.51 -9.68 0.84
N ALA A 192 -3.74 -9.19 0.88
CA ALA A 192 -4.10 -7.97 1.58
C ALA A 192 -4.97 -8.32 2.78
N ILE A 193 -4.63 -7.77 3.95
CA ILE A 193 -5.39 -7.92 5.19
C ILE A 193 -6.04 -6.58 5.49
N PHE A 194 -7.35 -6.59 5.63
CA PHE A 194 -8.16 -5.43 5.98
C PHE A 194 -8.65 -5.56 7.42
N LYS A 195 -8.82 -4.42 8.10
CA LYS A 195 -9.43 -4.36 9.43
C LYS A 195 -10.66 -3.46 9.41
N PHE A 196 -11.64 -3.82 10.22
CA PHE A 196 -12.78 -2.95 10.49
C PHE A 196 -12.37 -1.81 11.43
N ARG A 197 -12.90 -0.62 11.17
CA ARG A 197 -12.93 0.52 12.08
C ARG A 197 -14.15 0.42 12.99
N GLU A 198 -14.20 1.27 14.03
CA GLU A 198 -15.31 1.30 14.98
C GLU A 198 -16.65 1.66 14.31
N ASP A 199 -16.62 2.48 13.27
CA ASP A 199 -17.80 2.85 12.47
C ASP A 199 -18.27 1.74 11.49
N GLY A 200 -17.60 0.59 11.48
CA GLY A 200 -17.91 -0.54 10.62
C GLY A 200 -17.43 -0.40 9.17
N THR A 201 -16.77 0.70 8.81
CA THR A 201 -15.96 0.77 7.58
C THR A 201 -14.70 -0.09 7.74
N PHE A 202 -13.94 -0.30 6.67
CA PHE A 202 -12.68 -1.03 6.73
C PHE A 202 -11.58 -0.34 5.93
N GLY A 203 -10.33 -0.69 6.21
CA GLY A 203 -9.17 -0.23 5.46
C GLY A 203 -8.01 -1.20 5.58
N LEU A 204 -6.96 -0.95 4.78
CA LEU A 204 -5.82 -1.84 4.66
C LEU A 204 -4.96 -1.80 5.92
N TYR A 205 -4.81 -2.95 6.55
CA TYR A 205 -3.92 -3.13 7.68
C TYR A 205 -2.49 -3.47 7.24
N THR A 206 -2.35 -4.42 6.31
CA THR A 206 -1.07 -4.80 5.71
C THR A 206 -1.28 -5.53 4.38
N MET A 207 -0.30 -5.46 3.47
CA MET A 207 -0.31 -6.19 2.21
C MET A 207 1.10 -6.68 1.87
N TYR A 208 1.21 -7.92 1.39
CA TYR A 208 2.49 -8.53 1.03
C TYR A 208 2.33 -9.61 -0.02
N ALA A 209 3.40 -9.82 -0.80
CA ALA A 209 3.49 -10.91 -1.75
C ALA A 209 3.88 -12.23 -1.07
N ASN A 210 3.29 -13.32 -1.52
CA ASN A 210 3.64 -14.68 -1.13
C ASN A 210 4.09 -15.48 -2.36
N PRO A 211 5.11 -16.35 -2.22
CA PRO A 211 5.41 -17.32 -3.25
C PRO A 211 4.24 -18.29 -3.43
N ARG A 212 4.28 -19.07 -4.52
CA ARG A 212 3.36 -20.18 -4.71
C ARG A 212 3.29 -21.05 -3.45
N LYS A 213 2.08 -21.41 -3.02
CA LYS A 213 1.89 -22.36 -1.91
C LYS A 213 2.60 -23.66 -2.28
N GLN A 214 3.59 -24.06 -1.49
CA GLN A 214 4.19 -25.38 -1.62
C GLN A 214 3.14 -26.39 -1.14
N LYS A 215 2.80 -27.35 -2.00
CA LYS A 215 1.92 -28.48 -1.66
C LYS A 215 2.62 -29.42 -0.67
#